data_AF-A0A151ZJ61-F1
#
_entry.id   AF-A0A151ZJ61-F1
#
_cell.length_a   1.000
_cell.length_b   1.000
_cell.length_c   1.000
_cell.angle_alpha   90.00
_cell.angle_beta   90.00
_cell.angle_gamma   90.00
#
_symmetry.space_group_name_H-M   'P 1'
#
loop_
_entity.id
_entity.type
_entity.pdbx_description
1 polymer ?
#
loop_
_entity_poly.entity_id
_entity_poly.type
_entity_poly.pdbx_seq_one_letter_code
_entity_poly.pdbx_strand_id
1 'polypeptide(L)'
;MGSNIVFLDFEEISKFIQRLAGPAFVGAGTGLISLIAYTYFAVILPSTSDLRGGYLLYYNIDFILDLLLSIFIVFNIYFNYYKTISTDPGSPTFPTISVSDEIQEEIDLDLLNPSSSSSSSSSINDHSLNITTKWKYCKKCERPKPPRCHHCKICDKCVLKMDHHCPWMANCKYIFFIL
;
A
#
# COMPACT_ATOMS: atom_id res chain seq x y z
N MET A 1 11.98 33.91 15.70
CA MET A 1 12.60 32.56 15.74
C MET A 1 11.84 31.57 16.64
N GLY A 2 10.50 31.68 16.81
CA GLY A 2 9.75 30.85 17.77
C GLY A 2 8.64 29.96 17.19
N SER A 3 8.35 30.04 15.89
CA SER A 3 7.20 29.33 15.28
C SER A 3 7.49 27.89 14.84
N ASN A 4 8.76 27.51 14.70
CA ASN A 4 9.12 26.18 14.18
C ASN A 4 9.12 25.08 15.26
N ILE A 5 9.30 25.43 16.54
CA ILE A 5 9.39 24.44 17.63
C ILE A 5 8.00 23.84 17.93
N VAL A 6 6.97 24.68 18.02
CA VAL A 6 5.58 24.23 18.28
C VAL A 6 5.02 23.43 17.08
N PHE A 7 5.41 23.79 15.87
CA PHE A 7 4.93 23.14 14.65
C PHE A 7 5.51 21.72 14.46
N LEU A 8 6.77 21.54 14.83
CA LEU A 8 7.42 20.22 14.87
C LEU A 8 6.77 19.29 15.89
N ASP A 9 6.42 19.83 17.06
CA ASP A 9 5.74 19.09 18.12
C ASP A 9 4.37 18.58 17.63
N PHE A 10 3.60 19.41 16.93
CA PHE A 10 2.30 19.02 16.40
C PHE A 10 2.39 17.94 15.29
N GLU A 11 3.41 18.00 14.42
CA GLU A 11 3.62 16.97 13.38
C GLU A 11 4.03 15.63 14.00
N GLU A 12 4.90 15.63 15.01
CA GLU A 12 5.29 14.41 15.73
C GLU A 12 4.15 13.81 16.55
N ILE A 13 3.37 14.64 17.26
CA ILE A 13 2.15 14.20 17.96
C ILE A 13 1.14 13.60 16.98
N SER A 14 0.94 14.23 15.82
CA SER A 14 0.03 13.71 14.79
C SER A 14 0.49 12.35 14.22
N LYS A 15 1.80 12.18 13.96
CA LYS A 15 2.37 10.88 13.57
C LYS A 15 2.18 9.83 14.66
N PHE A 16 2.43 10.20 15.91
CA PHE A 16 2.28 9.31 17.07
C PHE A 16 0.83 8.86 17.23
N ILE A 17 -0.13 9.79 17.18
CA ILE A 17 -1.56 9.50 17.22
C ILE A 17 -1.96 8.58 16.07
N GLN A 18 -1.49 8.82 14.85
CA GLN A 18 -1.84 7.99 13.69
C GLN A 18 -1.22 6.58 13.76
N ARG A 19 -0.01 6.45 14.31
CA ARG A 19 0.63 5.15 14.56
C ARG A 19 -0.07 4.36 15.66
N LEU A 20 -0.54 5.04 16.71
CA LEU A 20 -1.27 4.42 17.83
C LEU A 20 -2.71 4.07 17.46
N ALA A 21 -3.37 4.93 16.66
CA ALA A 21 -4.75 4.73 16.26
C ALA A 21 -4.90 3.60 15.23
N GLY A 22 -3.87 3.30 14.43
CA GLY A 22 -3.89 2.23 13.44
C GLY A 22 -4.34 0.87 14.00
N PRO A 23 -3.64 0.29 15.00
CA PRO A 23 -4.06 -0.96 15.64
C PRO A 23 -5.45 -0.90 16.27
N ALA A 24 -5.84 0.25 16.84
CA ALA A 24 -7.17 0.43 17.43
C ALA A 24 -8.28 0.38 16.35
N PHE A 25 -8.07 1.02 15.20
CA PHE A 25 -9.01 0.96 14.08
C PHE A 25 -9.06 -0.43 13.44
N VAL A 26 -7.92 -1.14 13.37
CA VAL A 26 -7.89 -2.53 12.92
C VAL A 26 -8.73 -3.40 13.88
N GLY A 27 -8.56 -3.24 15.20
CA GLY A 27 -9.36 -3.92 16.20
C GLY A 27 -10.86 -3.58 16.12
N ALA A 28 -11.21 -2.33 15.87
CA ALA A 28 -12.60 -1.92 15.66
C ALA A 28 -13.19 -2.56 14.39
N GLY A 29 -12.43 -2.61 13.30
CA GLY A 29 -12.83 -3.24 12.05
C GLY A 29 -13.04 -4.74 12.20
N THR A 30 -12.12 -5.47 12.83
CA THR A 30 -12.28 -6.89 13.11
C THR A 30 -13.46 -7.17 14.04
N GLY A 31 -13.66 -6.31 15.05
CA GLY A 31 -14.82 -6.39 15.95
C GLY A 31 -16.14 -6.20 15.22
N LEU A 32 -16.23 -5.25 14.29
CA LEU A 32 -17.43 -5.02 13.48
C LEU A 32 -17.73 -6.20 12.56
N ILE A 33 -16.72 -6.75 11.87
CA ILE A 33 -16.86 -7.94 11.03
C ILE A 33 -17.34 -9.13 11.86
N SER A 34 -16.79 -9.30 13.08
CA SER A 34 -17.19 -10.36 14.01
C SER A 34 -18.64 -10.20 14.48
N LEU A 35 -19.05 -8.98 14.81
CA LEU A 35 -20.42 -8.68 15.22
C LEU A 35 -21.41 -8.98 14.10
N ILE A 36 -21.12 -8.55 12.87
CA ILE A 36 -21.96 -8.81 11.70
C ILE A 36 -22.07 -10.33 11.45
N ALA A 37 -20.94 -11.04 11.43
CA ALA A 37 -20.93 -12.50 11.27
C ALA A 37 -21.74 -13.21 12.37
N TYR A 38 -21.57 -12.80 13.63
CA TYR A 38 -22.33 -13.34 14.76
C TYR A 38 -23.83 -13.12 14.58
N THR A 39 -24.26 -11.89 14.29
CA THR A 39 -25.70 -11.58 14.08
C THR A 39 -26.29 -12.38 12.91
N TYR A 40 -25.52 -12.57 11.85
CA TYR A 40 -25.92 -13.38 10.71
C TYR A 40 -26.16 -14.85 11.12
N PHE A 41 -25.19 -15.50 11.75
CA PHE A 41 -25.30 -16.92 12.11
C PHE A 41 -26.26 -17.18 13.28
N ALA A 42 -26.32 -16.29 14.27
CA ALA A 42 -27.10 -16.50 15.49
C ALA A 42 -28.57 -16.07 15.35
N VAL A 43 -28.88 -15.12 14.47
CA VAL A 43 -30.22 -14.53 14.35
C VAL A 43 -30.80 -14.72 12.96
N ILE A 44 -30.08 -14.29 11.92
CA ILE A 44 -30.64 -14.25 10.56
C ILE A 44 -30.80 -15.66 10.00
N LEU A 45 -29.74 -16.48 10.04
CA LEU A 45 -29.74 -17.84 9.48
C LEU A 45 -30.89 -18.70 10.06
N PRO A 46 -31.06 -18.84 11.40
CA PRO A 46 -32.17 -19.61 11.96
C PRO A 46 -33.55 -19.02 11.64
N SER A 47 -33.71 -17.70 11.67
CA SER A 47 -34.98 -17.04 11.35
C SER A 47 -35.39 -17.26 9.89
N THR A 48 -34.43 -17.24 8.97
CA THR A 48 -34.68 -17.49 7.54
C THR A 48 -34.95 -18.96 7.25
N SER A 49 -34.30 -19.89 7.97
CA SER A 49 -34.58 -21.31 7.82
C SER A 49 -36.00 -21.64 8.25
N ASP A 50 -36.45 -21.11 9.40
CA ASP A 50 -37.80 -21.38 9.93
C ASP A 50 -38.92 -20.93 8.96
N LEU A 51 -38.69 -19.84 8.23
CA LEU A 51 -39.65 -19.31 7.27
C LEU A 51 -39.79 -20.16 5.98
N ARG A 52 -38.77 -20.97 5.64
CA ARG A 52 -38.69 -21.77 4.39
C ARG A 52 -39.23 -23.22 4.55
N GLY A 53 -39.75 -23.58 5.73
CA GLY A 53 -40.08 -24.95 6.16
C GLY A 53 -41.27 -25.66 5.48
N GLY A 54 -41.19 -25.92 4.17
CA GLY A 54 -42.23 -26.65 3.42
C GLY A 54 -42.04 -28.18 3.33
N TYR A 55 -40.80 -28.69 3.31
CA TYR A 55 -40.51 -30.13 3.19
C TYR A 55 -39.18 -30.48 3.89
N LEU A 56 -39.20 -31.40 4.87
CA LEU A 56 -38.07 -31.71 5.76
C LEU A 56 -36.76 -32.08 5.04
N LEU A 57 -36.82 -32.79 3.90
CA LEU A 57 -35.61 -33.27 3.21
C LEU A 57 -34.93 -32.15 2.40
N TYR A 58 -35.71 -31.26 1.77
CA TYR A 58 -35.21 -30.08 1.04
C TYR A 58 -34.69 -29.01 2.01
N TYR A 59 -35.37 -28.84 3.16
CA TYR A 59 -34.95 -27.95 4.25
C TYR A 59 -33.52 -28.23 4.74
N ASN A 60 -33.19 -29.50 4.98
CA ASN A 60 -31.86 -29.87 5.50
C ASN A 60 -30.74 -29.59 4.49
N ILE A 61 -30.99 -29.79 3.18
CA ILE A 61 -29.98 -29.55 2.14
C ILE A 61 -29.76 -28.05 1.93
N ASP A 62 -30.84 -27.26 1.81
CA ASP A 62 -30.74 -25.81 1.65
C ASP A 62 -30.00 -25.18 2.84
N PHE A 63 -30.32 -25.60 4.06
CA PHE A 63 -29.65 -25.12 5.28
C PHE A 63 -28.14 -25.42 5.27
N ILE A 64 -27.74 -26.63 4.87
CA ILE A 64 -26.33 -27.00 4.78
C ILE A 64 -25.61 -26.18 3.71
N LEU A 65 -26.23 -25.97 2.55
CA LEU A 65 -25.63 -25.17 1.47
C LEU A 65 -25.46 -23.71 1.90
N ASP A 66 -26.49 -23.10 2.51
CA ASP A 66 -26.44 -21.74 3.02
C ASP A 66 -25.38 -21.60 4.11
N LEU A 67 -25.26 -22.58 5.02
CA LEU A 67 -24.22 -22.62 6.04
C LEU A 67 -22.82 -22.68 5.43
N LEU A 68 -22.58 -23.59 4.47
CA LEU A 68 -21.28 -23.74 3.82
C LEU A 68 -20.87 -22.49 3.03
N LEU A 69 -21.81 -21.92 2.26
CA LEU A 69 -21.58 -20.69 1.51
C LEU A 69 -21.27 -19.52 2.45
N SER A 70 -22.00 -19.41 3.56
CA SER A 70 -21.80 -18.35 4.55
C SER A 70 -20.45 -18.45 5.24
N ILE A 71 -20.04 -19.65 5.64
CA ILE A 71 -18.71 -19.91 6.22
C ILE A 71 -17.62 -19.52 5.21
N PHE A 72 -17.79 -19.91 3.94
CA PHE A 72 -16.84 -19.56 2.88
C PHE A 72 -16.73 -18.04 2.70
N ILE A 73 -17.84 -17.31 2.64
CA ILE A 73 -17.84 -15.85 2.49
C ILE A 73 -17.15 -15.19 3.69
N VAL A 74 -17.49 -15.59 4.91
CA VAL A 74 -16.89 -15.03 6.13
C VAL A 74 -15.39 -15.31 6.17
N PHE A 75 -14.96 -16.52 5.82
CA PHE A 75 -13.54 -16.85 5.69
C PHE A 75 -12.83 -15.94 4.68
N ASN A 76 -13.42 -15.73 3.49
CA ASN A 76 -12.86 -14.86 2.47
C ASN A 76 -12.77 -13.40 2.93
N ILE A 77 -13.79 -12.89 3.64
CA ILE A 77 -13.78 -11.53 4.20
C ILE A 77 -12.60 -11.40 5.18
N TYR A 78 -12.45 -12.34 6.12
CA TYR A 78 -11.33 -12.31 7.07
C TYR A 78 -9.98 -12.46 6.38
N PHE A 79 -9.85 -13.37 5.42
CA PHE A 79 -8.63 -13.60 4.68
C PHE A 79 -8.20 -12.35 3.90
N ASN A 80 -9.13 -11.73 3.17
CA ASN A 80 -8.88 -10.51 2.40
C ASN A 80 -8.56 -9.33 3.31
N TYR A 81 -9.27 -9.20 4.43
CA TYR A 81 -8.99 -8.17 5.43
C TYR A 81 -7.60 -8.35 6.04
N TYR A 82 -7.23 -9.59 6.39
CA TYR A 82 -5.90 -9.92 6.92
C TYR A 82 -4.78 -9.63 5.90
N LYS A 83 -4.94 -10.08 4.65
CA LYS A 83 -4.00 -9.76 3.57
C LYS A 83 -3.83 -8.27 3.38
N THR A 84 -4.94 -7.52 3.47
CA THR A 84 -4.98 -6.07 3.32
C THR A 84 -4.18 -5.33 4.40
N ILE A 85 -4.20 -5.80 5.64
CA ILE A 85 -3.44 -5.20 6.75
C ILE A 85 -1.98 -5.66 6.77
N SER A 86 -1.70 -6.91 6.42
CA SER A 86 -0.36 -7.52 6.56
C SER A 86 0.53 -7.37 5.33
N THR A 87 0.00 -6.94 4.18
CA THR A 87 0.83 -6.79 2.99
C THR A 87 1.70 -5.55 3.08
N ASP A 88 3.01 -5.73 2.98
CA ASP A 88 3.95 -4.61 2.92
C ASP A 88 3.65 -3.75 1.68
N PRO A 89 3.48 -2.43 1.83
CA PRO A 89 3.32 -1.51 0.70
C PRO A 89 4.53 -1.47 -0.25
N GLY A 90 5.63 -2.13 0.12
CA GLY A 90 6.83 -2.26 -0.70
C GLY A 90 7.73 -1.04 -0.60
N SER A 91 9.01 -1.24 -0.86
CA SER A 91 10.02 -0.18 -0.99
C SER A 91 10.59 -0.21 -2.42
N PRO A 92 10.91 0.94 -3.02
CA PRO A 92 11.67 0.94 -4.27
C PRO A 92 13.01 0.21 -4.06
N THR A 93 13.27 -0.80 -4.88
CA THR A 93 14.59 -1.42 -5.01
C THR A 93 15.40 -0.58 -5.99
N PHE A 94 16.62 -0.25 -5.61
CA PHE A 94 17.55 0.46 -6.49
C PHE A 94 18.46 -0.58 -7.14
N PRO A 95 18.65 -0.54 -8.47
CA PRO A 95 19.80 -1.20 -9.06
C PRO A 95 21.04 -0.52 -8.43
N THR A 96 21.84 -1.28 -7.70
CA THR A 96 23.22 -0.87 -7.45
C THR A 96 23.89 -0.90 -8.81
N ILE A 97 23.87 0.22 -9.53
CA ILE A 97 24.80 0.43 -10.62
C ILE A 97 26.15 0.48 -9.90
N SER A 98 26.85 -0.66 -9.84
CA SER A 98 28.28 -0.67 -9.61
C SER A 98 28.86 0.04 -10.81
N VAL A 99 28.95 1.37 -10.72
CA VAL A 99 29.73 2.17 -11.64
C VAL A 99 31.13 1.61 -11.48
N SER A 100 31.60 0.83 -12.45
CA SER A 100 33.02 0.50 -12.53
C SER A 100 33.75 1.83 -12.65
N ASP A 101 34.90 1.95 -11.98
CA ASP A 101 35.69 3.18 -11.88
C ASP A 101 36.00 3.83 -13.25
N GLU A 102 35.88 3.06 -14.34
CA GLU A 102 36.00 3.48 -15.74
C GLU A 102 34.93 4.50 -16.20
N ILE A 103 33.69 4.46 -15.67
CA ILE A 103 32.61 5.36 -16.11
C ILE A 103 32.69 6.73 -15.41
N GLN A 104 33.33 6.81 -14.24
CA GLN A 104 33.45 8.05 -13.48
C GLN A 104 34.39 9.06 -14.16
N GLU A 105 35.45 8.60 -14.82
CA GLU A 105 36.40 9.46 -15.53
C GLU A 105 35.78 10.15 -16.75
N GLU A 106 34.92 9.47 -17.53
CA GLU A 106 34.24 10.09 -18.67
C GLU A 106 33.23 11.17 -18.25
N ILE A 107 32.53 10.96 -17.13
CA ILE A 107 31.55 11.92 -16.61
C ILE A 107 32.22 13.21 -16.11
N ASP A 108 33.39 13.11 -15.47
CA ASP A 108 34.10 14.28 -14.96
C ASP A 108 34.79 15.10 -16.07
N LEU A 109 35.15 14.46 -17.19
CA LEU A 109 35.74 15.14 -18.36
C LEU A 109 34.73 15.98 -19.16
N ASP A 110 33.46 15.54 -19.25
CA ASP A 110 32.40 16.28 -19.96
C ASP A 110 31.91 17.52 -19.18
N LEU A 111 32.12 17.57 -17.86
CA LEU A 111 31.73 18.71 -17.02
C LEU A 111 32.68 19.91 -17.13
N LEU A 112 33.86 19.75 -17.74
CA LEU A 112 34.89 20.77 -17.83
C LEU A 112 34.78 21.69 -19.07
N ASN A 113 33.86 21.45 -20.01
CA ASN A 113 33.75 22.29 -21.21
C ASN A 113 32.30 22.63 -21.63
N PRO A 114 31.65 23.62 -20.96
CA PRO A 114 30.30 24.03 -21.30
C PRO A 114 30.35 25.12 -22.38
N SER A 115 30.57 24.74 -23.64
CA SER A 115 30.38 25.69 -24.73
C SER A 115 29.68 25.08 -25.94
N SER A 116 28.53 25.68 -26.23
CA SER A 116 27.73 25.65 -27.47
C SER A 116 26.71 24.52 -27.67
N SER A 117 25.47 24.96 -27.52
CA SER A 117 24.20 24.50 -28.09
C SER A 117 24.19 23.68 -29.39
N SER A 118 23.12 22.88 -29.47
CA SER A 118 22.28 22.56 -30.65
C SER A 118 22.59 21.31 -31.49
N SER A 119 21.74 20.31 -31.29
CA SER A 119 21.07 19.45 -32.30
C SER A 119 21.87 18.92 -33.51
N SER A 120 22.17 17.61 -33.50
CA SER A 120 21.88 16.70 -34.62
C SER A 120 22.23 15.24 -34.30
N SER A 121 21.20 14.41 -34.32
CA SER A 121 21.15 12.96 -34.63
C SER A 121 22.45 12.21 -34.93
N SER A 122 22.81 11.29 -34.05
CA SER A 122 23.58 10.07 -34.38
C SER A 122 22.92 8.88 -33.68
N SER A 123 22.40 7.98 -34.50
CA SER A 123 21.69 6.77 -34.13
C SER A 123 22.65 5.77 -33.48
N ILE A 124 22.64 5.67 -32.15
CA ILE A 124 23.08 4.47 -31.44
C ILE A 124 21.89 4.03 -30.59
N ASN A 125 21.40 2.82 -30.88
CA ASN A 125 20.33 2.16 -30.15
C ASN A 125 20.79 1.84 -28.74
N ASP A 126 20.77 2.83 -27.85
CA ASP A 126 21.07 2.62 -26.44
C ASP A 126 19.77 2.63 -25.64
N HIS A 127 19.17 1.44 -25.57
CA HIS A 127 17.91 1.19 -24.88
C HIS A 127 18.05 1.30 -23.34
N SER A 128 19.23 1.69 -22.83
CA SER A 128 19.59 1.70 -21.41
C SER A 128 19.77 3.11 -20.80
N LEU A 129 20.03 4.15 -21.59
CA LEU A 129 20.33 5.51 -21.10
C LEU A 129 19.11 6.46 -20.96
N ASN A 130 17.89 5.97 -21.21
CA ASN A 130 16.66 6.77 -21.04
C ASN A 130 15.91 6.52 -19.73
N ILE A 131 16.42 5.66 -18.83
CA ILE A 131 15.73 5.31 -17.58
C ILE A 131 15.99 6.33 -16.46
N THR A 132 17.11 7.05 -16.51
CA THR A 132 17.55 7.98 -15.45
C THR A 132 16.92 9.37 -15.53
N THR A 133 16.42 9.80 -16.70
CA THR A 133 16.06 11.20 -16.99
C THR A 133 14.78 11.72 -16.32
N LYS A 134 14.13 10.97 -15.42
CA LYS A 134 13.03 11.53 -14.60
C LYS A 134 12.83 10.91 -13.22
N TRP A 135 13.86 10.33 -12.63
CA TRP A 135 13.76 9.90 -11.24
C TRP A 135 13.88 11.14 -10.35
N LYS A 136 12.86 11.40 -9.52
CA LYS A 136 12.93 12.48 -8.53
C LYS A 136 13.87 12.05 -7.40
N TYR A 137 14.28 12.93 -6.51
CA TYR A 137 15.08 12.56 -5.34
C TYR A 137 14.27 12.75 -4.04
N CYS A 138 14.35 11.80 -3.12
CA CYS A 138 13.72 11.91 -1.80
C CYS A 138 14.72 12.43 -0.77
N LYS A 139 14.58 13.67 -0.31
CA LYS A 139 15.47 14.28 0.70
C LYS A 139 15.43 13.57 2.06
N LYS A 140 14.31 12.94 2.43
CA LYS A 140 14.15 12.26 3.72
C LYS A 140 14.75 10.86 3.77
N CYS A 141 14.72 10.14 2.64
CA CYS A 141 15.28 8.79 2.55
C CYS A 141 16.66 8.78 1.89
N GLU A 142 17.15 9.95 1.44
CA GLU A 142 18.44 10.15 0.76
C GLU A 142 18.66 9.20 -0.42
N ARG A 143 17.60 8.94 -1.19
CA ARG A 143 17.60 7.98 -2.29
C ARG A 143 16.83 8.51 -3.50
N PRO A 144 17.16 8.04 -4.72
CA PRO A 144 16.34 8.35 -5.88
C PRO A 144 14.91 7.81 -5.69
N LYS A 145 13.97 8.38 -6.42
CA LYS A 145 12.54 8.14 -6.28
C LYS A 145 12.02 7.76 -7.66
N PRO A 146 11.76 6.45 -7.89
CA PRO A 146 11.20 5.98 -9.14
C PRO A 146 9.89 6.70 -9.49
N PRO A 147 9.49 6.76 -10.77
CA PRO A 147 8.21 7.32 -11.16
C PRO A 147 7.06 6.65 -10.38
N ARG A 148 6.08 7.46 -9.94
CA ARG A 148 4.93 7.05 -9.11
C ARG A 148 5.25 6.54 -7.70
N CYS A 149 6.49 6.62 -7.23
CA CYS A 149 6.79 6.47 -5.81
C CYS A 149 6.32 7.72 -5.03
N HIS A 150 6.00 7.63 -3.74
CA HIS A 150 5.83 8.78 -2.83
C HIS A 150 6.39 8.45 -1.44
N HIS A 151 6.90 9.46 -0.72
CA HIS A 151 7.36 9.29 0.65
C HIS A 151 6.17 9.45 1.59
N CYS A 152 5.84 8.38 2.32
CA CYS A 152 4.83 8.43 3.36
C CYS A 152 5.46 8.95 4.65
N LYS A 153 5.01 10.12 5.12
CA LYS A 153 5.47 10.72 6.39
C LYS A 153 5.07 9.93 7.64
N ILE A 154 4.07 9.06 7.54
CA ILE A 154 3.55 8.28 8.66
C ILE A 154 4.36 6.98 8.81
N CYS A 155 4.66 6.33 7.68
CA CYS A 155 5.50 5.13 7.63
C CYS A 155 7.01 5.43 7.53
N ASP A 156 7.39 6.71 7.41
CA ASP A 156 8.76 7.21 7.19
C ASP A 156 9.55 6.46 6.10
N LYS A 157 8.85 6.03 5.04
CA LYS A 157 9.45 5.31 3.92
C LYS A 157 8.89 5.73 2.57
N CYS A 158 9.71 5.57 1.54
CA CYS A 158 9.29 5.67 0.15
C CYS A 158 8.46 4.43 -0.23
N VAL A 159 7.23 4.64 -0.68
CA VAL A 159 6.30 3.59 -1.10
C VAL A 159 6.08 3.69 -2.60
N LEU A 160 6.16 2.57 -3.31
CA LEU A 160 5.94 2.51 -4.77
C LEU A 160 4.44 2.54 -5.08
N LYS A 161 4.02 3.33 -6.09
CA LYS A 161 2.60 3.49 -6.47
C LYS A 161 1.68 3.86 -5.30
N MET A 162 2.21 4.59 -4.31
CA MET A 162 1.45 5.06 -3.16
C MET A 162 0.31 5.96 -3.62
N ASP A 163 -0.90 5.66 -3.15
CA ASP A 163 -2.07 6.53 -3.27
C ASP A 163 -2.22 7.35 -2.00
N HIS A 164 -2.51 6.69 -0.87
CA HIS A 164 -2.66 7.32 0.43
C HIS A 164 -2.24 6.39 1.58
N HIS A 165 -2.08 6.96 2.78
CA HIS A 165 -1.97 6.19 4.01
C HIS A 165 -3.35 6.07 4.64
N CYS A 166 -3.81 4.84 4.91
CA CYS A 166 -5.12 4.60 5.48
C CYS A 166 -5.02 4.24 6.97
N PRO A 167 -5.54 5.08 7.89
CA PRO A 167 -5.54 4.79 9.31
C PRO A 167 -6.29 3.49 9.66
N TRP A 168 -7.38 3.20 8.94
CA TRP A 168 -8.22 2.01 9.15
C TRP A 168 -7.50 0.68 8.92
N MET A 169 -6.41 0.72 8.16
CA MET A 169 -5.64 -0.46 7.80
C MET A 169 -4.22 -0.39 8.36
N ALA A 170 -3.91 0.68 9.12
CA ALA A 170 -2.59 0.98 9.66
C ALA A 170 -1.47 0.91 8.61
N ASN A 171 -1.78 1.16 7.33
CA ASN A 171 -0.89 0.83 6.22
C ASN A 171 -1.07 1.75 5.01
N CYS A 172 -0.03 1.88 4.19
CA CYS A 172 -0.10 2.60 2.91
C CYS A 172 -0.84 1.77 1.87
N LYS A 173 -1.75 2.40 1.14
CA LYS A 173 -2.46 1.81 0.03
C LYS A 173 -1.84 2.21 -1.30
N TYR A 174 -1.75 1.23 -2.18
CA TYR A 174 -1.47 1.42 -3.59
C TYR A 174 -2.75 1.24 -4.39
N ILE A 175 -2.84 1.96 -5.51
CA ILE A 175 -4.03 2.01 -6.37
C ILE A 175 -4.41 0.67 -7.05
N PHE A 176 -3.71 -0.42 -6.70
CA PHE A 176 -3.84 -1.75 -7.31
C PHE A 176 -4.21 -2.87 -6.31
N PHE A 177 -4.61 -2.55 -5.08
CA PHE A 177 -4.96 -3.57 -4.07
C PHE A 177 -6.44 -3.98 -4.08
N ILE A 178 -7.07 -4.04 -5.26
CA ILE A 178 -8.44 -4.58 -5.41
C ILE A 178 -8.40 -5.64 -6.50
N LEU A 179 -7.87 -6.82 -6.19
CA LEU A 179 -8.18 -8.10 -6.82
C LEU A 179 -7.87 -9.22 -5.83
#